data_AF-A0A5P5ZPZ3-F1
#
_entry.id   AF-A0A5P5ZPZ3-F1
#
_cell.length_a   1.000
_cell.length_b   1.000
_cell.length_c   1.000
_cell.angle_alpha   90.00
_cell.angle_beta   90.00
_cell.angle_gamma   90.00
#
_symmetry.space_group_name_H-M   'P 1'
#
loop_
_entity.id
_entity.type
_entity.pdbx_description
1 polymer ?
#
loop_
_entity_poly.entity_id
_entity_poly.type
_entity_poly.pdbx_seq_one_letter_code
_entity_poly.pdbx_strand_id
1 'polypeptide(L)'
;MRTIKNLAIIGVVALMTSCASTAKFPISSTVPAADITAKKKQDKNKNYMIEVTAKNLAEAIRLNPPKNNYSVWIVAENGTTKNLGQLVNKNAKEASLKTTTPFNVKEIFITAEEQGNLNYPSGIEISRTTFKK
;
A
#
# COMPACT_ATOMS: atom_id res chain seq x y z
N MET A 1 44.58 43.98 16.61
CA MET A 1 43.27 44.63 16.89
C MET A 1 42.66 44.98 15.54
N ARG A 2 41.50 44.51 15.07
CA ARG A 2 40.38 43.74 15.61
C ARG A 2 39.79 42.95 14.44
N THR A 3 39.57 41.65 14.66
CA THR A 3 38.63 40.78 13.95
C THR A 3 37.21 41.32 14.06
N ILE A 4 36.32 40.95 13.11
CA ILE A 4 34.82 40.95 13.12
C ILE A 4 34.38 41.32 11.70
N LYS A 5 33.45 40.68 11.01
CA LYS A 5 32.55 39.53 11.19
C LYS A 5 32.00 39.36 9.78
N ASN A 6 32.14 38.21 9.15
CA ASN A 6 31.17 37.78 8.13
C ASN A 6 31.08 36.27 8.28
N LEU A 7 30.41 35.90 9.38
CA LEU A 7 30.14 34.54 9.77
C LEU A 7 29.09 33.98 8.80
N ALA A 8 29.45 32.84 8.22
CA ALA A 8 28.70 32.02 7.29
C ALA A 8 27.18 31.95 7.56
N ILE A 9 26.38 32.24 6.54
CA ILE A 9 25.00 31.76 6.43
C ILE A 9 25.06 30.40 5.72
N ILE A 10 25.38 29.34 6.47
CA ILE A 10 25.11 27.97 6.03
C ILE A 10 23.65 27.71 6.40
N GLY A 11 22.75 27.96 5.44
CA GLY A 11 21.37 27.53 5.54
C GLY A 11 21.31 26.01 5.51
N VAL A 12 21.20 25.38 6.69
CA VAL A 12 20.91 23.95 6.81
C VAL A 12 19.46 23.74 6.36
N VAL A 13 19.27 23.48 5.07
CA VAL A 13 18.02 22.94 4.55
C VAL A 13 17.94 21.50 5.03
N ALA A 14 17.29 21.29 6.17
CA ALA A 14 16.91 19.96 6.63
C ALA A 14 15.89 19.37 5.65
N LEU A 15 16.41 18.67 4.63
CA LEU A 15 15.60 17.84 3.74
C LEU A 15 14.98 16.74 4.61
N MET A 16 13.73 16.92 5.04
CA MET A 16 12.96 15.86 5.67
C MET A 16 12.70 14.76 4.64
N THR A 17 13.64 13.82 4.54
CA THR A 17 13.53 12.60 3.75
C THR A 17 12.48 11.70 4.41
N SER A 18 11.21 11.90 4.03
CA SER A 18 10.17 10.92 4.35
C SER A 18 10.54 9.60 3.66
N CYS A 19 11.10 8.68 4.43
CA CYS A 19 11.49 7.35 3.98
C CYS A 19 10.22 6.56 3.66
N ALA A 20 10.14 6.04 2.44
CA ALA A 20 9.04 5.17 2.04
C ALA A 20 9.46 3.71 2.27
N SER A 21 8.62 2.95 2.97
CA SER A 21 8.81 1.51 3.16
C SER A 21 8.08 0.74 2.07
N THR A 22 8.75 -0.22 1.44
CA THR A 22 8.15 -1.09 0.43
C THR A 22 8.10 -2.53 0.94
N ALA A 23 6.96 -3.18 0.80
CA ALA A 23 6.75 -4.58 1.09
C ALA A 23 6.41 -5.33 -0.22
N LYS A 24 7.08 -6.46 -0.44
CA LYS A 24 6.66 -7.41 -1.48
C LYS A 24 5.71 -8.43 -0.89
N PHE A 25 4.70 -8.80 -1.64
CA PHE A 25 3.81 -9.89 -1.26
C PHE A 25 4.44 -11.24 -1.61
N PRO A 26 4.21 -12.29 -0.82
CA PRO A 26 4.53 -13.65 -1.22
C PRO A 26 3.68 -14.07 -2.43
N ILE A 27 4.18 -15.05 -3.18
CA ILE A 27 3.49 -15.64 -4.32
C ILE A 27 2.16 -16.23 -3.86
N SER A 28 1.07 -15.87 -4.54
CA SER A 28 -0.25 -16.42 -4.29
C SER A 28 -0.41 -17.78 -4.95
N SER A 29 -1.01 -18.75 -4.26
CA SER A 29 -1.42 -20.01 -4.89
C SER A 29 -2.58 -19.83 -5.88
N THR A 30 -3.40 -18.79 -5.68
CA THR A 30 -4.58 -18.49 -6.49
C THR A 30 -4.23 -17.71 -7.75
N VAL A 31 -3.24 -16.81 -7.66
CA VAL A 31 -2.73 -16.01 -8.78
C VAL A 31 -1.19 -16.04 -8.85
N PRO A 32 -0.56 -17.18 -9.22
CA PRO A 32 0.89 -17.37 -9.11
C PRO A 32 1.74 -16.43 -9.97
N ALA A 33 1.17 -15.91 -11.05
CA ALA A 33 1.85 -14.98 -11.96
C ALA A 33 1.87 -13.53 -11.44
N ALA A 34 1.08 -13.21 -10.41
CA ALA A 34 0.95 -11.84 -9.93
C ALA A 34 2.20 -11.39 -9.16
N ASP A 35 2.80 -10.27 -9.58
CA ASP A 35 3.84 -9.57 -8.83
C ASP A 35 3.22 -8.36 -8.13
N ILE A 36 3.13 -8.44 -6.80
CA ILE A 36 2.40 -7.48 -5.98
C ILE A 36 3.36 -6.80 -5.00
N THR A 37 3.29 -5.47 -4.96
CA THR A 37 4.05 -4.64 -4.04
C THR A 37 3.15 -3.63 -3.37
N ALA A 38 3.44 -3.33 -2.10
CA ALA A 38 2.84 -2.23 -1.37
C ALA A 38 3.92 -1.25 -0.92
N LYS A 39 3.65 0.03 -1.05
CA LYS A 39 4.49 1.13 -0.59
C LYS A 39 3.73 1.93 0.45
N LYS A 40 4.35 2.15 1.60
CA LYS A 40 3.86 3.00 2.68
C LYS A 40 4.78 4.20 2.83
N LYS A 41 4.22 5.40 2.80
CA LYS A 41 4.95 6.65 3.02
C LYS A 41 4.18 7.54 3.97
N GLN A 42 4.83 8.02 5.03
CA GLN A 42 4.21 9.00 5.91
C GLN A 42 4.27 10.40 5.29
N ASP A 43 3.14 11.10 5.27
CA ASP A 43 3.04 12.48 4.80
C ASP A 43 3.34 13.50 5.92
N LYS A 44 3.30 14.79 5.59
CA LYS A 44 3.58 15.88 6.54
C LYS A 44 2.51 16.00 7.63
N ASN A 45 1.31 15.48 7.39
CA ASN A 45 0.18 15.48 8.32
C ASN A 45 0.15 14.22 9.19
N LYS A 46 1.21 13.41 9.15
CA LYS A 46 1.33 12.11 9.85
C LYS A 46 0.34 11.04 9.38
N ASN A 47 -0.32 11.24 8.25
CA ASN A 47 -1.08 10.18 7.60
C ASN A 47 -0.15 9.29 6.77
N TYR A 48 -0.62 8.10 6.42
CA TYR A 48 0.11 7.14 5.61
C TYR A 48 -0.50 7.07 4.21
N MET A 49 0.30 7.46 3.22
CA MET A 49 0.01 7.19 1.82
C MET A 49 0.36 5.72 1.53
N ILE A 50 -0.63 4.98 1.05
CA ILE A 50 -0.51 3.58 0.66
C ILE A 50 -0.68 3.48 -0.85
N GLU A 51 0.28 2.86 -1.51
CA GLU A 51 0.24 2.55 -2.93
C GLU A 51 0.44 1.04 -3.09
N VAL A 52 -0.54 0.36 -3.68
CA VAL A 52 -0.47 -1.07 -4.01
C VAL A 52 -0.46 -1.20 -5.51
N THR A 53 0.48 -1.97 -6.03
CA THR A 53 0.63 -2.26 -7.45
C THR A 53 0.71 -3.76 -7.64
N ALA A 54 -0.12 -4.29 -8.53
CA ALA A 54 -0.15 -5.69 -8.90
C ALA A 54 0.03 -5.81 -10.42
N LYS A 55 1.11 -6.44 -10.86
CA LYS A 55 1.38 -6.73 -12.27
C LYS A 55 1.04 -8.17 -12.59
N ASN A 56 0.58 -8.43 -13.82
CA ASN A 56 0.20 -9.78 -14.27
C ASN A 56 -0.86 -10.44 -13.36
N LEU A 57 -1.69 -9.62 -12.71
CA LEU A 57 -2.79 -10.11 -11.87
C LEU A 57 -3.92 -10.59 -12.79
N ALA A 58 -4.32 -11.85 -12.64
CA ALA A 58 -5.48 -12.37 -13.38
C ALA A 58 -6.73 -11.56 -13.02
N GLU A 59 -7.62 -11.32 -13.98
CA GLU A 59 -8.90 -10.67 -13.71
C GLU A 59 -9.72 -11.49 -12.71
N ALA A 60 -10.40 -10.80 -11.77
CA ALA A 60 -11.14 -11.46 -10.68
C ALA A 60 -12.21 -12.44 -11.20
N ILE A 61 -12.83 -12.12 -12.35
CA ILE A 61 -13.85 -12.97 -12.98
C ILE A 61 -13.29 -14.29 -13.52
N ARG A 62 -11.96 -14.38 -13.71
CA ARG A 62 -11.27 -15.59 -14.18
C ARG A 62 -10.82 -16.51 -13.05
N LEU A 63 -11.05 -16.13 -11.80
CA LEU A 63 -10.78 -16.97 -10.64
C LEU A 63 -11.79 -18.13 -10.55
N ASN A 64 -11.47 -19.12 -9.73
CA ASN A 64 -12.38 -20.21 -9.40
C ASN A 64 -12.51 -20.35 -7.87
N PRO A 65 -13.67 -20.02 -7.27
CA PRO A 65 -14.84 -19.44 -7.91
C PRO A 65 -14.57 -18.01 -8.46
N PRO A 66 -15.32 -17.56 -9.48
CA PRO A 66 -15.20 -16.21 -10.02
C PRO A 66 -15.55 -15.16 -8.95
N LYS A 67 -14.97 -13.97 -9.08
CA LYS A 67 -15.19 -12.80 -8.19
C LYS A 67 -15.28 -11.52 -9.03
N ASN A 68 -15.75 -10.43 -8.43
CA ASN A 68 -16.00 -9.18 -9.16
C ASN A 68 -14.84 -8.20 -9.08
N ASN A 69 -14.13 -8.14 -7.93
CA ASN A 69 -13.07 -7.17 -7.74
C ASN A 69 -11.98 -7.68 -6.78
N TYR A 70 -10.86 -6.96 -6.76
CA TYR A 70 -9.84 -7.12 -5.73
C TYR A 70 -9.91 -5.96 -4.74
N SER A 71 -10.09 -6.27 -3.46
CA SER A 71 -10.11 -5.28 -2.36
C SER A 71 -8.80 -5.31 -1.61
N VAL A 72 -8.28 -4.13 -1.27
CA VAL A 72 -7.08 -3.96 -0.44
C VAL A 72 -7.51 -3.66 0.99
N TRP A 73 -6.93 -4.41 1.92
CA TRP A 73 -7.23 -4.30 3.34
C TRP A 73 -5.97 -4.05 4.13
N ILE A 74 -6.12 -3.35 5.24
CA ILE A 74 -5.07 -3.20 6.24
C ILE A 74 -5.53 -3.72 7.59
N VAL A 75 -4.58 -4.24 8.36
CA VAL A 75 -4.69 -4.37 9.82
C VAL A 75 -3.89 -3.23 10.43
N ALA A 76 -4.57 -2.35 11.16
CA ALA A 76 -3.93 -1.27 11.90
C ALA A 76 -3.21 -1.81 13.15
N GLU A 77 -2.30 -1.03 13.75
CA GLU A 77 -1.58 -1.45 14.96
C GLU A 77 -2.50 -1.79 16.14
N ASN A 78 -3.68 -1.18 16.21
CA ASN A 78 -4.71 -1.50 17.21
C ASN A 78 -5.52 -2.78 16.89
N GLY A 79 -5.14 -3.54 15.86
CA GLY A 79 -5.80 -4.78 15.44
C GLY A 79 -7.04 -4.57 14.57
N THR A 80 -7.47 -3.33 14.31
CA THR A 80 -8.66 -3.07 13.50
C THR A 80 -8.37 -3.33 12.02
N THR A 81 -9.25 -4.08 11.36
CA THR A 81 -9.21 -4.27 9.91
C THR A 81 -9.99 -3.15 9.21
N LYS A 82 -9.41 -2.55 8.16
CA LYS A 82 -10.02 -1.48 7.37
C LYS A 82 -9.88 -1.76 5.88
N ASN A 83 -10.96 -1.53 5.14
CA ASN A 83 -10.94 -1.52 3.67
C ASN A 83 -10.28 -0.23 3.18
N LEU A 84 -9.30 -0.33 2.30
CA LEU A 84 -8.62 0.81 1.67
C LEU A 84 -9.16 1.15 0.28
N GLY A 85 -10.00 0.29 -0.29
CA GLY A 85 -10.55 0.40 -1.63
C GLY A 85 -10.15 -0.76 -2.51
N GLN A 86 -10.34 -0.59 -3.82
CA GLN A 86 -10.18 -1.65 -4.80
C GLN A 86 -8.98 -1.40 -5.71
N LEU A 87 -8.36 -2.47 -6.19
CA LEU A 87 -7.38 -2.36 -7.26
C LEU A 87 -8.09 -2.01 -8.57
N VAL A 88 -7.67 -0.94 -9.22
CA VAL A 88 -8.20 -0.50 -10.51
C VAL A 88 -7.23 -0.91 -11.60
N ASN A 89 -7.75 -1.57 -12.64
CA ASN A 89 -6.95 -1.97 -13.79
C ASN A 89 -6.50 -0.74 -14.59
N LYS A 90 -5.19 -0.63 -14.79
CA LYS A 90 -4.50 0.35 -15.59
C LYS A 90 -3.88 -0.37 -16.80
N ASN A 91 -4.52 -0.20 -17.96
CA ASN A 91 -4.03 -0.65 -19.26
C ASN A 91 -3.83 -2.18 -19.40
N ALA A 92 -4.69 -2.99 -18.78
CA ALA A 92 -4.72 -4.46 -18.83
C ALA A 92 -3.47 -5.20 -18.28
N LYS A 93 -2.40 -4.50 -17.90
CA LYS A 93 -1.13 -5.08 -17.44
C LYS A 93 -0.88 -4.90 -15.95
N GLU A 94 -1.43 -3.83 -15.38
CA GLU A 94 -1.17 -3.41 -14.00
C GLU A 94 -2.48 -3.04 -13.34
N ALA A 95 -2.74 -3.54 -12.14
CA ALA A 95 -3.82 -3.04 -11.29
C ALA A 95 -3.20 -2.27 -10.12
N SER A 96 -3.78 -1.13 -9.75
CA SER A 96 -3.22 -0.32 -8.67
C SER A 96 -4.29 0.35 -7.81
N LEU A 97 -3.91 0.63 -6.58
CA LEU A 97 -4.64 1.47 -5.65
C LEU A 97 -3.65 2.48 -5.05
N LYS A 98 -4.05 3.75 -5.00
CA LYS A 98 -3.32 4.78 -4.28
C LYS A 98 -4.29 5.53 -3.38
N THR A 99 -4.04 5.52 -2.08
CA THR A 99 -4.92 6.12 -1.08
C THR A 99 -4.14 6.63 0.12
N THR A 100 -4.82 7.33 1.03
CA THR A 100 -4.26 7.83 2.29
C THR A 100 -5.11 7.32 3.45
N THR A 101 -4.46 6.92 4.53
CA THR A 101 -5.09 6.47 5.76
C THR A 101 -4.44 7.11 6.98
N PRO A 102 -5.20 7.51 8.02
CA PRO A 102 -4.62 7.97 9.28
C PRO A 102 -4.06 6.81 10.12
N PHE A 103 -4.39 5.56 9.77
CA PHE A 103 -4.00 4.39 10.55
C PHE A 103 -2.61 3.87 10.14
N ASN A 104 -1.72 3.69 11.11
CA ASN A 104 -0.45 3.01 10.86
C ASN A 104 -0.69 1.53 10.53
N VAL A 105 -0.16 1.11 9.38
CA VAL A 105 -0.40 -0.22 8.82
C VAL A 105 0.58 -1.23 9.41
N LYS A 106 0.06 -2.19 10.17
CA LYS A 106 0.78 -3.36 10.68
C LYS A 106 0.89 -4.44 9.61
N GLU A 107 -0.23 -4.74 8.96
CA GLU A 107 -0.33 -5.74 7.89
C GLU A 107 -1.17 -5.19 6.75
N ILE A 108 -0.88 -5.64 5.53
CA ILE A 108 -1.65 -5.32 4.33
C ILE A 108 -1.91 -6.61 3.56
N PHE A 109 -3.14 -6.78 3.09
CA PHE A 109 -3.57 -7.97 2.37
C PHE A 109 -4.60 -7.63 1.29
N ILE A 110 -4.74 -8.54 0.32
CA ILE A 110 -5.65 -8.40 -0.81
C ILE A 110 -6.61 -9.57 -0.79
N THR A 111 -7.89 -9.31 -1.03
CA THR A 111 -8.89 -10.34 -1.25
C THR A 111 -9.57 -10.17 -2.61
N ALA A 112 -10.01 -11.28 -3.20
CA ALA A 112 -10.94 -11.26 -4.32
C ALA A 112 -12.37 -11.36 -3.78
N GLU A 113 -13.20 -10.35 -4.05
CA GLU A 113 -14.51 -10.14 -3.43
C GLU A 113 -15.64 -10.10 -4.46
N GLU A 114 -16.86 -10.37 -4.01
CA GLU A 114 -18.09 -10.18 -4.80
C GLU A 114 -18.53 -8.72 -4.86
N GLN A 115 -18.19 -7.93 -3.84
CA GLN A 115 -18.62 -6.54 -3.69
C GLN A 115 -17.45 -5.64 -3.30
N GLY A 116 -17.52 -4.40 -3.77
CA GLY A 116 -16.45 -3.43 -3.62
C GLY A 116 -16.48 -2.55 -2.37
N ASN A 117 -17.62 -2.47 -1.68
CA ASN A 117 -17.87 -1.58 -0.54
C ASN A 117 -18.08 -2.36 0.77
N LEU A 118 -17.27 -3.40 0.98
CA LEU A 118 -17.38 -4.26 2.15
C LEU A 118 -16.74 -3.63 3.39
N ASN A 119 -17.38 -3.83 4.55
CA ASN A 119 -16.86 -3.42 5.86
C ASN A 119 -15.90 -4.45 6.47
N TYR A 120 -15.93 -5.69 5.98
CA TYR A 120 -15.06 -6.80 6.38
C TYR A 120 -14.76 -7.69 5.17
N PRO A 121 -13.59 -8.33 5.11
CA PRO A 121 -13.26 -9.25 4.02
C PRO A 121 -14.17 -10.48 4.09
N SER A 122 -14.65 -10.92 2.93
CA SER A 122 -15.57 -12.08 2.83
C SER A 122 -15.13 -13.11 1.78
N GLY A 123 -14.24 -12.70 0.89
CA GLY A 123 -13.80 -13.46 -0.26
C GLY A 123 -12.48 -14.19 -0.03
N ILE A 124 -11.81 -14.50 -1.14
CA ILE A 124 -10.60 -15.33 -1.14
C ILE A 124 -9.40 -14.42 -0.87
N GLU A 125 -8.64 -14.70 0.19
CA GLU A 125 -7.36 -14.01 0.42
C GLU A 125 -6.36 -14.40 -0.68
N ILE A 126 -5.84 -13.39 -1.37
CA ILE A 126 -4.90 -13.54 -2.46
C ILE A 126 -3.48 -13.63 -1.92
N SER A 127 -3.10 -12.65 -1.10
CA SER A 127 -1.79 -12.59 -0.48
C SER A 127 -1.77 -11.54 0.62
N ARG A 128 -0.85 -11.69 1.57
CA ARG A 128 -0.68 -10.84 2.76
C ARG A 128 0.80 -10.59 3.01
N THR A 129 1.13 -9.38 3.47
CA THR A 129 2.50 -9.02 3.83
C THR A 129 2.54 -7.97 4.95
N THR A 130 3.74 -7.73 5.46
CA THR A 130 4.03 -6.71 6.46
C THR A 130 5.13 -5.79 5.96
N PHE A 131 5.11 -4.53 6.40
CA PHE A 131 6.24 -3.63 6.17
C PHE A 131 7.35 -4.01 7.13
N LYS A 132 8.55 -4.28 6.59
CA LYS A 132 9.74 -4.47 7.43
C LYS A 132 9.95 -3.22 8.29
N LYS A 133 10.25 -3.43 9.57
CA LYS A 133 10.64 -2.37 10.51
C LYS A 133 11.98 -1.77 10.11
#